data_AF-A0A2U1Q1Y4-F1
#
_entry.id   AF-A0A2U1Q1Y4-F1
#
_cell.length_a   1.000
_cell.length_b   1.000
_cell.length_c   1.000
_cell.angle_alpha   90.00
_cell.angle_beta   90.00
_cell.angle_gamma   90.00
#
_symmetry.space_group_name_H-M   'P 1'
#
loop_
_entity.id
_entity.type
_entity.pdbx_description
1 polymer ?
#
loop_
_entity_poly.entity_id
_entity_poly.type
_entity_poly.pdbx_seq_one_letter_code
_entity_poly.pdbx_strand_id
1 'polypeptide(L)'
;MSNKPPNKLIQLKNELRFDSSLSQKLVSWKPSATDCCSWKGVTCSIDGQVIGLDLRNETISGGIDDYSVLFSLDSLESLNLAENYFNFTKIPTRFGSLASLLHLNLSNSMFSGQIPEDLSQLTRLEVVDLSSRFSYRIHSLKLENPSLATLVRNLNF
;
A
#
# COMPACT_ATOMS: atom_id res chain seq x y z
N MET A 1 8.75 -10.89 26.65
CA MET A 1 9.83 -10.34 25.79
C MET A 1 9.36 -10.51 24.35
N SER A 2 8.77 -9.46 23.79
CA SER A 2 8.11 -9.53 22.47
C SER A 2 8.60 -8.38 21.62
N ASN A 3 9.69 -8.59 20.88
CA ASN A 3 10.16 -7.67 19.85
C ASN A 3 9.14 -7.70 18.68
N LYS A 4 8.26 -6.70 18.59
CA LYS A 4 7.21 -6.60 17.57
C LYS A 4 7.16 -5.18 17.02
N PRO A 5 7.21 -4.95 15.70
CA PRO A 5 8.23 -4.12 15.07
C PRO A 5 7.84 -2.63 15.03
N PRO A 6 8.31 -1.79 15.97
CA PRO A 6 8.33 -0.35 15.73
C PRO A 6 9.30 -0.06 14.55
N ASN A 7 10.29 -0.94 14.35
CA ASN A 7 11.36 -0.77 13.38
C ASN A 7 10.88 -0.79 11.92
N LYS A 8 10.01 -1.74 11.51
CA LYS A 8 9.56 -1.83 10.10
C LYS A 8 8.70 -0.65 9.69
N LEU A 9 7.78 -0.19 10.55
CA LEU A 9 6.93 0.96 10.23
C LEU A 9 7.70 2.29 10.26
N ILE A 10 8.69 2.43 11.15
CA ILE A 10 9.58 3.59 11.12
C ILE A 10 10.50 3.55 9.91
N GLN A 11 11.02 2.38 9.54
CA GLN A 11 11.77 2.21 8.30
C GLN A 11 10.91 2.59 7.09
N LEU A 12 9.66 2.11 7.04
CA LEU A 12 8.71 2.48 5.97
C LEU A 12 8.55 4.00 5.91
N LYS A 13 8.27 4.64 7.05
CA LYS A 13 8.17 6.11 7.14
C LYS A 13 9.41 6.82 6.60
N ASN A 14 10.61 6.27 6.86
CA ASN A 14 11.87 6.86 6.40
C ASN A 14 12.13 6.63 4.89
N GLU A 15 11.57 5.56 4.31
CA GLU A 15 11.61 5.30 2.86
C GLU A 15 10.65 6.21 2.09
N LEU A 16 9.50 6.54 2.69
CA LEU A 16 8.45 7.35 2.05
C LEU A 16 8.89 8.79 1.81
N ARG A 17 8.58 9.30 0.61
CA ARG A 17 8.70 10.72 0.27
C ARG A 17 7.34 11.40 0.42
N PHE A 18 7.17 12.26 1.42
CA PHE A 18 5.92 12.97 1.69
C PHE A 18 6.17 14.36 2.27
N ASP A 19 5.16 15.25 2.20
CA ASP A 19 5.20 16.57 2.83
C ASP A 19 4.82 16.46 4.31
N SER A 20 5.82 16.59 5.18
CA SER A 20 5.63 16.51 6.63
C SER A 20 4.83 17.68 7.21
N SER A 21 4.65 18.79 6.49
CA SER A 21 3.79 19.89 6.94
C SER A 21 2.30 19.61 6.75
N LEU A 22 1.96 18.69 5.83
CA LEU A 22 0.59 18.34 5.46
C LEU A 22 0.15 16.97 5.98
N SER A 23 1.08 16.02 6.10
CA SER A 23 0.83 14.69 6.69
C SER A 23 0.23 14.79 8.09
N GLN A 24 -0.80 13.98 8.36
CA GLN A 24 -1.47 13.93 9.67
C GLN A 24 -1.14 12.66 10.45
N LYS A 25 -0.84 11.57 9.75
CA LYS A 25 -0.60 10.25 10.34
C LYS A 25 0.90 9.99 10.48
N LEU A 26 1.66 10.03 9.39
CA LEU A 26 3.08 9.68 9.37
C LEU A 26 3.91 10.55 10.32
N VAL A 27 3.62 11.85 10.43
CA VAL A 27 4.29 12.74 11.39
C VAL A 27 4.08 12.32 12.85
N SER A 28 2.95 11.68 13.17
CA SER A 28 2.64 11.23 14.52
C SER A 28 3.38 9.95 14.94
N TRP A 29 3.93 9.21 13.97
CA TRP A 29 4.66 7.96 14.24
C TRP A 29 6.02 8.28 14.87
N LYS A 30 6.20 7.88 16.13
CA LYS A 30 7.39 8.19 16.92
C LYS A 30 8.28 6.96 17.08
N PRO A 31 9.57 7.02 16.72
CA PRO A 31 10.49 5.90 16.90
C PRO A 31 10.66 5.45 18.35
N SER A 32 10.46 6.36 19.30
CA SER A 32 10.59 6.09 20.74
C SER A 32 9.34 5.46 21.36
N ALA A 33 8.24 5.32 20.62
CA ALA A 33 7.04 4.65 21.12
C ALA A 33 7.23 3.14 21.10
N THR A 34 6.93 2.48 22.22
CA THR A 34 7.07 1.03 22.39
C THR A 34 5.96 0.23 21.70
N ASP A 35 4.85 0.87 21.35
CA ASP A 35 3.71 0.25 20.68
C ASP A 35 3.30 1.08 19.46
N CYS A 36 3.31 0.44 18.29
CA CYS A 36 2.87 1.04 17.02
C CYS A 36 1.36 0.93 16.80
N CYS A 37 0.66 0.07 17.56
CA CYS A 37 -0.76 -0.17 17.39
C CYS A 37 -1.63 1.02 17.82
N SER A 38 -1.06 1.98 18.56
CA SER A 38 -1.71 3.25 18.87
C SER A 38 -1.46 4.35 17.84
N TRP A 39 -0.66 4.10 16.80
CA TRP A 39 -0.34 5.10 15.80
C TRP A 39 -1.51 5.32 14.85
N LYS A 40 -1.75 6.58 14.48
CA LYS A 40 -2.81 6.91 13.52
C LYS A 40 -2.56 6.17 12.21
N GLY A 41 -3.61 5.53 11.70
CA GLY A 41 -3.55 4.75 10.46
C GLY A 41 -2.96 3.35 10.61
N VAL A 42 -2.59 2.90 11.83
CA VAL A 42 -2.14 1.52 12.08
C VAL A 42 -3.27 0.73 12.74
N THR A 43 -3.56 -0.45 12.21
CA THR A 43 -4.47 -1.43 12.83
C THR A 43 -3.69 -2.69 13.14
N CYS A 44 -3.85 -3.19 14.36
CA CYS A 44 -3.22 -4.43 14.80
C CYS A 44 -4.23 -5.52 15.12
N SER A 45 -3.82 -6.78 14.94
CA SER A 45 -4.55 -7.94 15.46
C SER A 45 -4.49 -8.00 17.00
N ILE A 46 -5.26 -8.90 17.59
CA ILE A 46 -5.25 -9.17 19.04
C ILE A 46 -3.84 -9.51 19.56
N ASP A 47 -3.03 -10.17 18.75
CA ASP A 47 -1.65 -10.52 19.11
C ASP A 47 -0.70 -9.33 19.00
N GLY A 48 -1.12 -8.22 18.39
CA GLY A 48 -0.31 -7.03 18.10
C GLY A 48 0.41 -7.08 16.75
N GLN A 49 -0.01 -7.92 15.80
CA GLN A 49 0.55 -7.90 14.43
C GLN A 49 -0.07 -6.76 13.64
N VAL A 50 0.70 -6.01 12.86
CA VAL A 50 0.16 -4.99 11.97
C VAL A 50 -0.61 -5.68 10.85
N ILE A 51 -1.93 -5.50 10.83
CA ILE A 51 -2.84 -6.07 9.83
C ILE A 51 -3.48 -5.00 8.95
N GLY A 52 -3.43 -3.73 9.35
CA GLY A 52 -3.97 -2.63 8.55
C GLY A 52 -3.06 -1.41 8.53
N LEU A 53 -2.88 -0.84 7.35
CA LEU A 53 -2.25 0.45 7.13
C LEU A 53 -3.16 1.36 6.31
N ASP A 54 -3.63 2.44 6.93
CA ASP A 54 -4.30 3.55 6.29
C ASP A 54 -3.36 4.75 6.18
N LEU A 55 -2.81 4.93 4.98
CA LEU A 55 -1.97 6.06 4.60
C LEU A 55 -2.65 6.91 3.53
N ARG A 56 -4.00 6.92 3.50
CA ARG A 56 -4.76 7.78 2.62
C ARG A 56 -4.45 9.25 2.89
N ASN A 57 -4.27 10.03 1.82
CA ASN A 57 -4.08 11.48 1.88
C ASN A 57 -2.92 11.90 2.80
N GLU A 58 -1.78 11.22 2.68
CA GLU A 58 -0.56 11.51 3.44
C GLU A 58 0.51 12.20 2.60
N THR A 59 0.12 12.74 1.43
CA THR A 59 1.02 13.44 0.49
C THR A 59 2.18 12.58 -0.02
N ILE A 60 2.00 11.26 -0.08
CA ILE A 60 3.05 10.35 -0.51
C ILE A 60 3.29 10.51 -2.02
N SER A 61 4.56 10.66 -2.38
CA SER A 61 5.02 10.90 -3.76
C SER A 61 5.96 9.84 -4.29
N GLY A 62 6.44 8.94 -3.43
CA GLY A 62 7.40 7.91 -3.74
C GLY A 62 7.87 7.17 -2.49
N GLY A 63 8.86 6.31 -2.65
CA GLY A 63 9.36 5.43 -1.57
C GLY A 63 8.67 4.07 -1.49
N ILE A 64 7.79 3.76 -2.45
CA ILE A 64 7.19 2.43 -2.62
C ILE A 64 7.63 1.90 -3.99
N ASP A 65 8.83 1.33 -4.03
CA ASP A 65 9.34 0.52 -5.15
C ASP A 65 9.43 -0.96 -4.73
N ASP A 66 9.82 -1.85 -5.64
CA ASP A 66 9.90 -3.30 -5.39
C ASP A 66 10.84 -3.70 -4.22
N TYR A 67 11.62 -2.78 -3.65
CA TYR A 67 12.50 -3.03 -2.50
C TYR A 67 11.96 -2.47 -1.18
N SER A 68 10.81 -1.80 -1.21
CA SER A 68 10.23 -1.18 -0.01
C SER A 68 9.93 -2.19 1.09
N VAL A 69 10.20 -1.80 2.34
CA VAL A 69 9.92 -2.61 3.53
C VAL A 69 8.43 -2.88 3.71
N LEU A 70 7.54 -2.12 3.04
CA LEU A 70 6.10 -2.36 2.99
C LEU A 70 5.78 -3.82 2.64
N PHE A 71 6.52 -4.39 1.68
CA PHE A 71 6.31 -5.76 1.19
C PHE A 71 6.85 -6.85 2.13
N SER A 72 7.37 -6.47 3.30
CA SER A 72 7.76 -7.39 4.38
C SER A 72 6.73 -7.46 5.52
N LEU A 73 5.58 -6.79 5.37
CA LEU A 73 4.48 -6.83 6.31
C LEU A 73 3.55 -8.00 5.97
N ASP A 74 4.03 -9.23 6.20
CA ASP A 74 3.40 -10.47 5.73
C ASP A 74 1.97 -10.69 6.26
N SER A 75 1.64 -10.08 7.41
CA SER A 75 0.33 -10.15 8.06
C SER A 75 -0.63 -9.06 7.62
N LEU A 76 -0.25 -8.20 6.66
CA LEU A 76 -1.07 -7.07 6.24
C LEU A 76 -2.30 -7.57 5.47
N GLU A 77 -3.49 -7.24 5.98
CA GLU A 77 -4.80 -7.60 5.42
C GLU A 77 -5.46 -6.42 4.71
N SER A 78 -5.18 -5.19 5.14
CA SER A 78 -5.74 -3.97 4.53
C SER A 78 -4.66 -2.92 4.28
N LEU A 79 -4.56 -2.46 3.04
CA LEU A 79 -3.66 -1.38 2.63
C LEU A 79 -4.42 -0.29 1.87
N ASN A 80 -4.42 0.91 2.43
CA ASN A 80 -5.01 2.09 1.81
C ASN A 80 -3.95 3.15 1.53
N LEU A 81 -3.63 3.35 0.24
CA LEU A 81 -2.72 4.37 -0.27
C LEU A 81 -3.47 5.42 -1.10
N ALA A 82 -4.80 5.48 -1.00
CA ALA A 82 -5.64 6.36 -1.79
C ALA A 82 -5.29 7.85 -1.61
N GLU A 83 -5.62 8.67 -2.60
CA GLU A 83 -5.47 10.13 -2.52
C GLU A 83 -4.04 10.60 -2.19
N ASN A 84 -3.04 9.85 -2.63
CA ASN A 84 -1.64 10.28 -2.65
C ASN A 84 -1.24 10.73 -4.07
N TYR A 85 0.01 11.13 -4.30
CA TYR A 85 0.46 11.60 -5.60
C TYR A 85 1.76 10.92 -6.03
N PHE A 86 1.70 9.63 -6.36
CA PHE A 86 2.85 8.83 -6.81
C PHE A 86 3.43 9.24 -8.18
N ASN A 87 3.13 10.45 -8.66
CA ASN A 87 3.77 11.14 -9.79
C ASN A 87 3.89 10.28 -11.06
N PHE A 88 2.80 9.60 -11.43
CA PHE A 88 2.71 8.74 -12.61
C PHE A 88 3.69 7.56 -12.61
N THR A 89 4.19 7.14 -11.44
CA THR A 89 4.99 5.91 -11.34
C THR A 89 4.14 4.66 -11.57
N LYS A 90 4.80 3.55 -11.91
CA LYS A 90 4.14 2.25 -12.08
C LYS A 90 3.81 1.63 -10.73
N ILE A 91 2.78 0.80 -10.68
CA ILE A 91 2.51 -0.06 -9.51
C ILE A 91 3.65 -1.09 -9.43
N PRO A 92 4.37 -1.20 -8.29
CA PRO A 92 5.37 -2.24 -8.05
C PRO A 92 4.80 -3.65 -8.20
N THR A 93 5.58 -4.56 -8.79
CA THR A 93 5.20 -5.98 -8.93
C THR A 93 5.08 -6.65 -7.57
N ARG A 94 5.85 -6.17 -6.59
CA ARG A 94 5.92 -6.73 -5.24
C ARG A 94 4.67 -6.56 -4.39
N PHE A 95 3.66 -5.82 -4.85
CA PHE A 95 2.33 -5.91 -4.28
C PHE A 95 1.80 -7.36 -4.23
N GLY A 96 2.14 -8.19 -5.22
CA GLY A 96 1.77 -9.62 -5.25
C GLY A 96 2.30 -10.46 -4.08
N SER A 97 3.31 -9.97 -3.35
CA SER A 97 3.90 -10.68 -2.21
C SER A 97 3.11 -10.52 -0.89
N LEU A 98 2.14 -9.61 -0.83
CA LEU A 98 1.29 -9.40 0.35
C LEU A 98 0.18 -10.46 0.42
N ALA A 99 0.56 -11.72 0.62
CA ALA A 99 -0.35 -12.87 0.50
C ALA A 99 -1.57 -12.85 1.45
N SER A 100 -1.52 -12.06 2.52
CA SER A 100 -2.63 -11.90 3.47
C SER A 100 -3.65 -10.83 3.09
N LEU A 101 -3.40 -10.06 2.02
CA LEU A 101 -4.18 -8.87 1.69
C LEU A 101 -5.60 -9.23 1.23
N LEU A 102 -6.59 -8.64 1.91
CA LEU A 102 -8.02 -8.70 1.62
C LEU A 102 -8.49 -7.43 0.90
N HIS A 103 -7.94 -6.28 1.28
CA HIS A 103 -8.35 -4.97 0.76
C HIS A 103 -7.15 -4.15 0.29
N LEU A 104 -7.16 -3.76 -0.99
CA LEU A 104 -6.17 -2.87 -1.59
C LEU A 104 -6.86 -1.65 -2.20
N ASN A 105 -6.55 -0.46 -1.69
CA ASN A 105 -7.03 0.80 -2.26
C ASN A 105 -5.86 1.67 -2.74
N LEU A 106 -5.76 1.83 -4.06
CA LEU A 106 -4.79 2.70 -4.75
C LEU A 106 -5.51 3.85 -5.50
N SER A 107 -6.77 4.10 -5.17
CA SER A 107 -7.60 5.04 -5.91
C SER A 107 -7.09 6.47 -5.80
N ASN A 108 -7.17 7.21 -6.90
CA ASN A 108 -6.77 8.62 -6.97
C ASN A 108 -5.32 8.86 -6.51
N SER A 109 -4.43 7.87 -6.68
CA SER A 109 -3.04 7.97 -6.21
C SER A 109 -2.02 8.34 -7.29
N MET A 110 -2.48 8.67 -8.51
CA MET A 110 -1.66 9.01 -9.68
C MET A 110 -0.64 7.93 -10.07
N PHE A 111 -0.94 6.64 -9.86
CA PHE A 111 -0.20 5.56 -10.53
C PHE A 111 -0.51 5.53 -12.03
N SER A 112 0.43 5.09 -12.85
CA SER A 112 0.26 4.98 -14.30
C SER A 112 0.87 3.71 -14.88
N GLY A 113 0.54 3.44 -16.15
CA GLY A 113 1.09 2.30 -16.88
C GLY A 113 0.31 1.01 -16.64
N GLN A 114 0.90 -0.11 -17.04
CA GLN A 114 0.26 -1.41 -16.97
C GLN A 114 0.12 -1.88 -15.51
N ILE A 115 -1.09 -2.33 -15.15
CA ILE A 115 -1.33 -3.02 -13.88
C ILE A 115 -0.58 -4.37 -13.91
N PRO A 116 0.30 -4.65 -12.92
CA PRO A 116 1.12 -5.86 -12.95
C PRO A 116 0.28 -7.12 -12.74
N GLU A 117 0.58 -8.19 -13.48
CA GLU A 117 -0.08 -9.49 -13.28
C GLU A 117 0.21 -10.11 -11.92
N ASP A 118 1.28 -9.69 -11.23
CA ASP A 118 1.61 -10.11 -9.87
C ASP A 118 0.47 -9.83 -8.88
N LEU A 119 -0.42 -8.86 -9.14
CA LEU A 119 -1.62 -8.68 -8.34
C LEU A 119 -2.54 -9.91 -8.37
N SER A 120 -2.46 -10.77 -9.40
CA SER A 120 -3.15 -12.07 -9.44
C SER A 120 -2.59 -13.08 -8.44
N GLN A 121 -1.48 -12.81 -7.76
CA GLN A 121 -0.96 -13.64 -6.67
C GLN A 121 -1.68 -13.38 -5.33
N LEU A 122 -2.43 -12.28 -5.24
CA LEU A 122 -3.22 -11.91 -4.07
C LEU A 122 -4.51 -12.74 -4.00
N THR A 123 -4.37 -14.05 -3.82
CA THR A 123 -5.48 -15.03 -3.86
C THR A 123 -6.56 -14.85 -2.79
N ARG A 124 -6.27 -14.05 -1.75
CA ARG A 124 -7.23 -13.67 -0.69
C ARG A 124 -7.93 -12.33 -0.96
N LEU A 125 -7.55 -11.60 -2.01
CA LEU A 125 -8.04 -10.25 -2.24
C LEU A 125 -9.54 -10.26 -2.55
N GLU A 126 -10.31 -9.55 -1.74
CA GLU A 126 -11.75 -9.40 -1.89
C GLU A 126 -12.10 -8.08 -2.58
N VAL A 127 -11.32 -7.02 -2.30
CA VAL A 127 -11.57 -5.67 -2.81
C VAL A 127 -10.28 -5.06 -3.35
N VAL A 128 -10.34 -4.61 -4.60
CA VAL A 128 -9.32 -3.79 -5.24
C VAL A 128 -9.94 -2.53 -5.82
N ASP A 129 -9.45 -1.37 -5.40
CA ASP A 129 -9.87 -0.07 -5.95
C ASP A 129 -8.68 0.62 -6.63
N LEU A 130 -8.77 0.71 -7.97
CA LEU A 130 -7.80 1.37 -8.85
C LEU A 130 -8.41 2.59 -9.56
N SER A 131 -9.55 3.09 -9.07
CA SER A 131 -10.27 4.19 -9.73
C SER A 131 -9.48 5.50 -9.72
N SER A 132 -9.66 6.33 -10.75
CA SER A 132 -9.04 7.64 -10.83
C SER A 132 -10.04 8.70 -11.32
N ARG A 133 -10.08 9.83 -10.62
CA ARG A 133 -10.81 11.04 -11.02
C ARG A 133 -10.06 11.87 -12.07
N PHE A 134 -8.75 11.66 -12.21
CA PHE A 134 -7.90 12.39 -13.13
C PHE A 134 -7.34 11.42 -14.18
N SER A 135 -8.10 11.25 -15.27
CA SER A 135 -7.62 10.51 -16.45
C SER A 135 -6.93 11.48 -17.41
N TYR A 136 -5.63 11.65 -17.26
CA TYR A 136 -4.80 12.17 -18.35
C TYR A 136 -4.61 11.00 -19.32
N ARG A 137 -5.17 11.10 -20.55
CA ARG A 137 -5.23 9.99 -21.52
C ARG A 137 -3.90 9.22 -21.72
N ILE A 138 -2.78 9.88 -21.50
CA ILE A 138 -1.42 9.33 -21.66
C ILE A 138 -0.82 8.69 -20.39
N HIS A 139 -1.32 8.98 -19.19
CA HIS A 139 -0.74 8.52 -17.91
C HIS A 139 -1.76 7.75 -17.03
N SER A 140 -2.72 7.07 -17.65
CA SER A 140 -3.69 6.23 -16.92
C SER A 140 -3.14 4.83 -16.66
N LEU A 141 -3.73 4.15 -15.67
CA LEU A 141 -3.54 2.72 -15.49
C LEU A 141 -4.17 1.96 -16.65
N LYS A 142 -3.49 0.89 -17.07
CA LYS A 142 -3.86 0.07 -18.23
C LYS A 142 -4.06 -1.38 -17.82
N LEU A 143 -5.06 -2.00 -18.47
CA LEU A 143 -5.31 -3.45 -18.48
C LEU A 143 -5.34 -3.90 -19.94
N GLU A 144 -4.20 -3.77 -20.63
CA GLU A 144 -4.07 -4.11 -22.05
C GLU A 144 -3.37 -5.48 -22.17
N ASN A 145 -2.12 -5.56 -21.72
CA ASN A 145 -1.33 -6.79 -21.72
C ASN A 145 -0.36 -6.78 -20.52
N PRO A 146 -0.60 -7.57 -19.46
CA PRO A 146 -1.64 -8.59 -19.28
C PRO A 146 -3.08 -8.02 -19.18
N SER A 147 -4.06 -8.87 -19.51
CA SER A 147 -5.48 -8.50 -19.59
C SER A 147 -6.20 -8.57 -18.24
N LEU A 148 -7.43 -8.05 -18.17
CA LEU A 148 -8.29 -8.21 -16.99
C LEU A 148 -8.49 -9.69 -16.62
N ALA A 149 -8.65 -10.58 -17.62
CA ALA A 149 -8.77 -12.01 -17.38
C ALA A 149 -7.53 -12.59 -16.67
N THR A 150 -6.34 -12.11 -17.02
CA THR A 150 -5.10 -12.50 -16.34
C THR A 150 -5.08 -12.04 -14.89
N LEU A 151 -5.55 -10.82 -14.62
CA LEU A 151 -5.55 -10.24 -13.28
C LEU A 151 -6.48 -11.01 -12.34
N VAL A 152 -7.67 -11.38 -12.81
CA VAL A 152 -8.70 -11.99 -11.95
C VAL A 152 -8.67 -13.51 -11.91
N ARG A 153 -7.77 -14.17 -12.66
CA ARG A 153 -7.76 -15.65 -12.84
C ARG A 153 -7.67 -16.47 -11.55
N ASN A 154 -7.04 -15.90 -10.51
CA ASN A 154 -6.77 -16.56 -9.23
C ASN A 154 -7.55 -15.93 -8.07
N LEU A 155 -8.43 -14.97 -8.35
CA LEU A 155 -9.28 -14.35 -7.34
C LEU A 155 -10.53 -15.23 -7.16
N ASN A 156 -10.80 -15.63 -5.93
CA ASN A 156 -11.98 -16.42 -5.61
C ASN A 156 -13.17 -15.46 -5.44
N PHE A 157 -14.17 -15.58 -6.31
CA PHE A 157 -15.46 -14.87 -6.22
C PHE A 157 -16.59 -15.84 -5.87
#